data_AF-A0A0K2TRH1-F1
#
_entry.id   AF-A0A0K2TRH1-F1
#
_cell.length_a   1.000
_cell.length_b   1.000
_cell.length_c   1.000
_cell.angle_alpha   90.00
_cell.angle_beta   90.00
_cell.angle_gamma   90.00
#
_symmetry.space_group_name_H-M   'P 1'
#
loop_
_entity.id
_entity.type
_entity.pdbx_description
1 polymer ?
#
loop_
_entity_poly.entity_id
_entity_poly.type
_entity_poly.pdbx_seq_one_letter_code
_entity_poly.pdbx_strand_id
1 'polypeptide(L)'
;MGLHTLGKAGSPFNRAWENDNKDGLSNFYYKKISDPNHCWVQEYIDPELSGAPNKLFFWRTGEFKGFALPIDMTLFKDIQVESTMTGESSCTYYDCNKASTAGMFKRYANDIKNWTKHIERLYSRIIEKTSDNLKNVR
;
A
#
# COMPACT_ATOMS: atom_id res chain seq x y z
N MET A 1 3.01 6.91 2.40
CA MET A 1 2.57 5.77 1.57
C MET A 1 1.12 5.84 1.15
N GLY A 2 0.10 5.92 2.01
CA GLY A 2 -1.32 5.89 1.57
C GLY A 2 -1.74 6.87 0.45
N LEU A 3 -1.04 7.98 0.24
CA LEU A 3 -1.25 8.85 -0.93
C LEU A 3 -0.99 8.17 -2.29
N HIS A 4 -0.23 7.08 -2.36
CA HIS A 4 0.00 6.35 -3.62
C HIS A 4 -1.29 5.74 -4.17
N THR A 5 -2.30 5.52 -3.32
CA THR A 5 -3.60 4.97 -3.73
C THR A 5 -4.50 5.99 -4.42
N LEU A 6 -4.09 7.27 -4.47
CA LEU A 6 -4.73 8.30 -5.29
C LEU A 6 -4.49 8.05 -6.80
N GLY A 7 -3.42 7.33 -7.13
CA GLY A 7 -3.08 6.98 -8.50
C GLY A 7 -3.58 5.60 -8.91
N LYS A 8 -3.41 5.29 -10.20
CA LYS A 8 -3.50 3.92 -10.70
C LYS A 8 -2.16 3.22 -10.47
N ALA A 9 -2.19 1.96 -10.07
CA ALA A 9 -1.00 1.15 -10.15
C ALA A 9 -0.60 0.94 -11.61
N GLY A 10 0.70 0.87 -11.87
CA GLY A 10 1.23 0.53 -13.19
C GLY A 10 1.00 -0.95 -13.55
N SER A 11 1.56 -1.36 -14.68
CA SER A 11 1.59 -2.75 -15.10
C SER A 11 2.23 -3.63 -14.01
N PRO A 12 1.73 -4.85 -13.75
CA PRO A 12 0.67 -5.59 -14.46
C PRO A 12 -0.76 -5.31 -13.97
N PHE A 13 -0.93 -4.55 -12.89
CA PHE A 13 -2.23 -4.41 -12.24
C PHE A 13 -3.15 -3.41 -12.92
N ASN A 14 -2.60 -2.30 -13.46
CA ASN A 14 -3.28 -1.26 -14.25
C ASN A 14 -4.67 -0.84 -13.70
N ARG A 15 -4.84 -0.84 -12.37
CA ARG A 15 -6.12 -0.55 -11.69
C ARG A 15 -5.91 0.41 -10.53
N ALA A 16 -6.97 1.15 -10.20
CA ALA A 16 -7.04 1.96 -9.00
C ALA A 16 -7.33 1.06 -7.77
N TRP A 17 -6.88 1.49 -6.60
CA TRP A 17 -7.23 0.86 -5.33
C TRP A 17 -8.73 0.97 -5.02
N GLU A 18 -9.36 2.04 -5.48
CA GLU A 18 -10.79 2.30 -5.34
C GLU A 18 -11.32 2.80 -6.68
N ASN A 19 -12.24 2.05 -7.29
CA ASN A 19 -12.90 2.50 -8.52
C ASN A 19 -13.86 3.65 -8.18
N ASP A 20 -14.01 4.61 -9.10
CA ASP A 20 -14.96 5.72 -9.02
C ASP A 20 -14.77 6.72 -7.85
N ASN A 21 -13.65 6.66 -7.13
CA ASN A 21 -13.27 7.68 -6.16
C ASN A 21 -12.73 8.94 -6.86
N LYS A 22 -13.63 9.88 -7.17
CA LYS A 22 -13.36 11.09 -7.95
C LYS A 22 -12.45 12.11 -7.25
N ASP A 23 -12.52 12.18 -5.92
CA ASP A 23 -11.76 13.17 -5.13
C ASP A 23 -10.42 12.60 -4.64
N GLY A 24 -10.22 11.29 -4.82
CA GLY A 24 -9.03 10.52 -4.43
C GLY A 24 -8.89 10.35 -2.91
N LEU A 25 -9.33 11.30 -2.09
CA LEU A 25 -9.19 11.25 -0.65
C LEU A 25 -10.10 10.20 -0.01
N SER A 26 -9.52 9.02 0.24
CA SER A 26 -10.19 7.91 0.91
C SER A 26 -9.27 7.25 1.93
N ASN A 27 -9.88 6.67 2.97
CA ASN A 27 -9.18 5.82 3.93
C ASN A 27 -9.40 4.32 3.67
N PHE A 28 -9.95 3.96 2.51
CA PHE A 28 -10.26 2.59 2.11
C PHE A 28 -9.02 1.68 2.17
N TYR A 29 -7.86 2.15 1.72
CA TYR A 29 -6.57 1.47 1.85
C TYR A 29 -6.30 1.00 3.28
N TYR A 30 -6.43 1.92 4.25
CA TYR A 30 -6.18 1.63 5.65
C TYR A 30 -7.23 0.67 6.22
N LYS A 31 -8.51 0.87 5.88
CA LYS A 31 -9.59 -0.03 6.29
C LYS A 31 -9.33 -1.46 5.82
N LYS A 32 -9.03 -1.64 4.53
CA LYS A 32 -8.88 -2.98 3.94
C LYS A 32 -7.63 -3.70 4.42
N ILE A 33 -6.50 -3.00 4.58
CA ILE A 33 -5.27 -3.62 5.09
C ILE A 33 -5.36 -3.94 6.59
N SER A 34 -6.10 -3.15 7.38
CA SER A 34 -6.14 -3.33 8.85
C SER A 34 -7.32 -4.14 9.39
N ASP A 35 -8.21 -4.62 8.51
CA ASP A 35 -9.37 -5.40 8.90
C ASP A 35 -8.95 -6.82 9.36
N PRO A 36 -9.23 -7.20 10.60
CA PRO A 36 -8.90 -8.53 11.10
C PRO A 36 -9.71 -9.65 10.42
N ASN A 37 -10.85 -9.33 9.79
CA ASN A 37 -11.71 -10.31 9.16
C ASN A 37 -11.36 -10.57 7.69
N HIS A 38 -10.50 -9.73 7.08
CA HIS A 38 -10.09 -9.93 5.69
C HIS A 38 -8.97 -10.98 5.59
N CYS A 39 -9.16 -11.93 4.69
CA CYS A 39 -8.12 -12.87 4.28
C CYS A 39 -7.26 -12.24 3.19
N TRP A 40 -6.08 -11.76 3.57
CA TRP A 40 -5.00 -11.48 2.63
C TRP A 40 -4.13 -12.72 2.48
N VAL A 41 -3.98 -13.18 1.25
CA VAL A 41 -3.14 -14.32 0.90
C VAL A 41 -2.01 -13.85 0.00
N GLN A 42 -0.84 -14.46 0.18
CA GLN A 42 0.26 -14.21 -0.72
C GLN A 42 0.14 -15.11 -1.94
N GLU A 43 0.27 -14.52 -3.13
CA GLU A 43 0.23 -15.22 -4.41
C GLU A 43 1.47 -14.79 -5.22
N TYR A 44 2.07 -15.74 -5.94
CA TYR A 44 3.09 -15.39 -6.93
C TYR A 44 2.40 -14.95 -8.23
N ILE A 45 2.94 -13.93 -8.88
CA ILE A 45 2.57 -13.56 -10.24
C ILE A 45 3.54 -14.21 -11.19
N ASP A 46 2.98 -14.78 -12.26
CA ASP A 46 3.75 -15.39 -13.33
C ASP A 46 4.75 -14.36 -13.90
N PRO A 47 6.04 -14.74 -14.08
CA PRO A 47 7.03 -13.93 -14.77
C PRO A 47 6.53 -13.29 -16.07
N GLU A 48 5.73 -14.01 -16.88
CA GLU A 48 5.18 -13.49 -18.14
C GLU A 48 4.24 -12.29 -17.93
N LEU A 49 3.46 -12.31 -16.84
CA LEU A 49 2.56 -11.22 -16.49
C LEU A 49 3.31 -10.05 -15.85
N SER A 50 4.29 -10.33 -14.99
CA SER A 50 5.02 -9.29 -14.27
C SER A 50 6.08 -8.57 -15.12
N GLY A 51 6.52 -9.19 -16.22
CA GLY A 51 7.67 -8.70 -17.00
C GLY A 51 9.01 -8.80 -16.27
N ALA A 52 9.03 -9.50 -15.13
CA ALA A 52 10.24 -9.74 -14.34
C ALA A 52 10.76 -11.16 -14.59
N PRO A 53 12.09 -11.38 -14.58
CA PRO A 53 12.67 -12.71 -14.81
C PRO A 53 12.47 -13.67 -13.62
N ASN A 54 12.03 -13.14 -12.47
CA ASN A 54 11.87 -13.89 -11.23
C ASN A 54 10.40 -13.96 -10.83
N LYS A 55 10.03 -14.97 -10.04
CA LYS A 55 8.73 -15.00 -9.36
C LYS A 55 8.62 -13.79 -8.44
N LEU A 56 7.55 -13.00 -8.62
CA LEU A 56 7.23 -11.88 -7.73
C LEU A 56 6.00 -12.21 -6.91
N PHE A 57 6.06 -11.94 -5.61
CA PHE A 57 4.97 -12.19 -4.69
C PHE A 57 4.21 -10.91 -4.35
N PHE A 58 2.90 -11.04 -4.31
CA PHE A 58 1.97 -9.98 -3.96
C PHE A 58 0.91 -10.51 -3.01
N TRP A 59 0.26 -9.60 -2.30
CA TRP A 59 -0.86 -9.94 -1.45
C TRP A 59 -2.16 -9.71 -2.21
N ARG A 60 -3.05 -10.67 -2.16
CA ARG A 60 -4.30 -10.72 -2.92
C ARG A 60 -5.45 -11.02 -1.97
N THR A 61 -6.64 -10.58 -2.36
CA THR A 61 -7.88 -10.94 -1.67
C THR A 61 -9.01 -11.13 -2.67
N GLY A 62 -9.75 -12.22 -2.51
CA GLY A 62 -10.89 -12.56 -3.36
C GLY A 62 -12.12 -11.69 -3.10
N GLU A 63 -12.24 -11.09 -1.90
CA GLU A 63 -13.46 -10.41 -1.46
C GLU A 63 -13.82 -9.19 -2.31
N PHE A 64 -12.83 -8.35 -2.62
CA PHE A 64 -13.00 -7.16 -3.46
C PHE A 64 -12.02 -7.15 -4.64
N LYS A 65 -11.42 -8.30 -4.96
CA LYS A 65 -10.41 -8.46 -6.03
C LYS A 65 -9.22 -7.50 -5.86
N GLY A 66 -8.84 -7.22 -4.61
CA GLY A 66 -7.75 -6.32 -4.25
C GLY A 66 -6.37 -6.94 -4.44
N PHE A 67 -5.36 -6.07 -4.50
CA PHE A 67 -3.96 -6.46 -4.40
C PHE A 67 -3.21 -5.45 -3.51
N ALA A 68 -2.11 -5.89 -2.91
CA ALA A 68 -1.20 -5.05 -2.16
C ALA A 68 0.25 -5.53 -2.37
N LEU A 69 1.19 -4.59 -2.41
CA LEU A 69 2.60 -4.92 -2.50
C LEU A 69 3.11 -5.44 -1.14
N PRO A 70 4.22 -6.20 -1.10
CA PRO A 70 4.86 -6.54 0.18
C PRO A 70 5.11 -5.30 1.05
N ILE A 71 5.51 -4.17 0.45
CA ILE A 71 5.73 -2.90 1.17
C ILE A 71 4.46 -2.30 1.78
N ASP A 72 3.28 -2.56 1.21
CA ASP A 72 2.02 -2.12 1.82
C ASP A 72 1.73 -2.92 3.08
N MET A 73 1.97 -4.23 3.01
CA MET A 73 1.72 -5.12 4.12
C MET A 73 2.74 -4.97 5.24
N THR A 74 4.02 -4.69 4.94
CA THR A 74 5.05 -4.48 5.96
C THR A 74 4.77 -3.26 6.86
N LEU A 75 3.93 -2.32 6.40
CA LEU A 75 3.49 -1.17 7.18
C LEU A 75 2.40 -1.52 8.21
N PHE A 76 1.77 -2.68 8.10
CA PHE A 76 0.74 -3.14 9.05
C PHE A 76 1.15 -4.41 9.80
N LYS A 77 1.81 -5.33 9.10
CA LYS A 77 2.35 -6.57 9.62
C LYS A 77 3.86 -6.51 9.58
N ASP A 78 4.52 -7.00 10.61
CA ASP A 78 5.98 -7.08 10.70
C ASP A 78 6.47 -8.26 9.85
N ILE A 79 6.29 -8.11 8.54
CA ILE A 79 6.72 -9.07 7.53
C ILE A 79 8.20 -8.85 7.28
N GLN A 80 8.97 -9.93 7.33
CA GLN A 80 10.30 -9.96 6.75
C GLN A 80 10.18 -10.55 5.35
N VAL A 81 10.92 -9.97 4.40
CA VAL A 81 10.92 -10.47 3.03
C VAL A 81 12.06 -11.48 2.91
N GLU A 82 11.76 -12.73 2.57
CA GLU A 82 12.78 -13.80 2.52
C GLU A 82 13.85 -13.52 1.45
N SER A 83 13.43 -12.96 0.32
CA SER A 83 14.31 -12.46 -0.73
C SER A 83 13.81 -11.15 -1.29
N THR A 84 14.67 -10.12 -1.26
CA THR A 84 14.37 -8.81 -1.86
C THR A 84 14.14 -8.89 -3.38
N MET A 85 14.54 -9.99 -4.02
CA MET A 85 14.31 -10.23 -5.44
C MET A 85 12.92 -10.79 -5.76
N THR A 86 12.27 -11.46 -4.80
CA THR A 86 10.96 -12.12 -5.00
C THR A 86 9.83 -11.40 -4.26
N GLY A 87 10.10 -10.77 -3.12
CA GLY A 87 9.05 -10.15 -2.31
C GLY A 87 8.26 -11.15 -1.46
N GLU A 88 8.69 -12.42 -1.40
CA GLU A 88 8.05 -13.47 -0.60
C GLU A 88 8.09 -13.12 0.89
N SER A 89 6.98 -13.34 1.59
CA SER A 89 6.81 -12.93 2.99
C SER A 89 7.09 -14.10 3.92
N SER A 90 7.84 -13.85 4.98
CA SER A 90 8.26 -14.85 5.98
C SER A 90 7.12 -15.43 6.84
N CYS A 91 5.90 -14.89 6.72
CA CYS A 91 4.74 -15.27 7.52
C CYS A 91 3.44 -14.89 6.82
N THR A 92 2.33 -15.47 7.28
CA THR A 92 0.99 -15.17 6.75
C THR A 92 0.41 -13.89 7.37
N TYR A 93 -0.66 -13.37 6.77
CA TYR A 93 -1.35 -12.22 7.34
C TYR A 93 -1.78 -12.43 8.80
N TYR A 94 -2.14 -13.65 9.20
CA TYR A 94 -2.59 -13.94 10.57
C TYR A 94 -1.44 -14.17 11.55
N ASP A 95 -0.36 -14.80 11.08
CA ASP A 95 0.75 -15.23 11.95
C ASP A 95 1.80 -14.14 12.14
N CYS A 96 1.88 -13.16 11.23
CA CYS A 96 2.80 -12.05 11.39
C CYS A 96 2.42 -11.15 12.57
N ASN A 97 3.44 -10.75 13.33
CA ASN A 97 3.35 -9.70 14.33
C ASN A 97 2.84 -8.38 13.71
N LYS A 98 2.36 -7.46 14.54
CA LYS A 98 1.99 -6.12 14.07
C LYS A 98 3.25 -5.28 13.86
N ALA A 99 3.32 -4.57 12.74
CA ALA A 99 4.36 -3.57 12.52
C ALA A 99 4.24 -2.43 13.54
N SER A 100 5.33 -1.72 13.80
CA SER A 100 5.33 -0.52 14.65
C SER A 100 4.36 0.57 14.14
N THR A 101 4.12 0.60 12.83
CA THR A 101 3.18 1.52 12.16
C THR A 101 1.72 1.05 12.16
N ALA A 102 1.41 -0.15 12.66
CA ALA A 102 0.04 -0.71 12.63
C ALA A 102 -0.98 0.16 13.39
N GLY A 103 -0.55 0.85 14.44
CA GLY A 103 -1.41 1.80 15.19
C GLY A 103 -1.90 2.96 14.32
N MET A 104 -1.06 3.44 13.40
CA MET A 104 -1.44 4.51 12.47
C MET A 104 -2.46 4.03 11.43
N PHE A 105 -2.29 2.81 10.93
CA PHE A 105 -3.28 2.19 10.04
C PHE A 105 -4.65 2.10 10.69
N LYS A 106 -4.72 1.61 11.93
CA LYS A 106 -5.97 1.55 12.70
C LYS A 106 -6.58 2.93 12.91
N ARG A 107 -5.76 3.93 13.26
CA ARG A 107 -6.22 5.31 13.45
C ARG A 107 -6.84 5.90 12.18
N TYR A 108 -6.19 5.71 11.03
CA TYR A 108 -6.69 6.20 9.75
C TYR A 108 -7.88 5.40 9.24
N ALA A 109 -7.91 4.08 9.46
CA ALA A 109 -9.04 3.22 9.11
C ALA A 109 -10.32 3.61 9.87
N ASN A 110 -10.18 3.94 11.15
CA ASN A 110 -11.32 4.26 12.02
C ASN A 110 -12.00 5.59 11.66
N ASP A 111 -11.24 6.61 11.26
CA ASP A 111 -11.80 7.91 10.88
C ASP A 111 -10.96 8.59 9.79
N ILE A 112 -11.62 8.90 8.68
CA ILE A 112 -11.03 9.60 7.54
C ILE A 112 -10.50 10.99 7.92
N LYS A 113 -11.07 11.65 8.94
CA LYS A 113 -10.59 12.95 9.42
C LYS A 113 -9.17 12.89 9.98
N ASN A 114 -8.78 11.77 10.61
CA ASN A 114 -7.41 11.58 11.07
C ASN A 114 -6.43 11.52 9.90
N TRP A 115 -6.86 10.88 8.81
CA TRP A 115 -6.07 10.76 7.60
C TRP A 115 -5.93 12.11 6.87
N THR A 116 -7.05 12.76 6.58
CA THR A 116 -7.06 14.03 5.84
C THR A 116 -6.31 15.14 6.57
N LYS A 117 -6.45 15.25 7.90
CA LYS A 117 -5.69 16.21 8.72
C LYS A 117 -4.18 16.02 8.61
N HIS A 118 -3.71 14.77 8.51
CA HIS A 118 -2.28 14.49 8.35
C HIS A 118 -1.80 14.77 6.93
N ILE A 119 -2.60 14.45 5.90
CA ILE A 119 -2.26 14.83 4.53
C ILE A 119 -2.16 16.34 4.39
N GLU A 120 -3.15 17.09 4.86
CA GLU A 120 -3.20 18.55 4.74
C GLU A 120 -1.92 19.21 5.26
N ARG A 121 -1.39 18.70 6.37
CA ARG A 121 -0.13 19.20 6.97
C ARG A 121 1.13 18.74 6.23
N LEU A 122 1.13 17.51 5.71
CA LEU A 122 2.32 16.90 5.11
C LEU A 122 2.47 17.27 3.63
N TYR A 123 1.37 17.35 2.89
CA TYR A 123 1.38 17.58 1.45
C TYR A 123 1.98 18.95 1.13
N SER A 124 1.58 20.02 1.81
CA SER A 124 2.17 21.35 1.63
C SER A 124 3.68 21.35 1.90
N ARG A 125 4.15 20.64 2.93
CA ARG A 125 5.58 20.51 3.23
C ARG A 125 6.34 19.72 2.16
N ILE A 126 5.72 18.71 1.55
CA ILE A 126 6.29 17.98 0.42
C ILE A 126 6.46 18.94 -0.75
N ILE A 127 5.40 19.67 -1.11
CA ILE A 127 5.42 20.65 -2.21
C ILE A 127 6.48 21.72 -1.97
N GLU A 128 6.52 22.34 -0.79
CA GLU A 128 7.53 23.34 -0.42
C GLU A 128 8.95 22.81 -0.62
N LYS A 129 9.28 21.66 -0.02
CA LYS A 129 10.62 21.06 -0.13
C LYS A 129 10.99 20.65 -1.55
N THR A 130 10.02 20.15 -2.32
CA THR A 130 10.28 19.77 -3.72
C THR A 130 10.39 20.97 -4.65
N SER A 131 9.67 22.05 -4.37
CA SER A 131 9.67 23.26 -5.21
C SER A 131 11.04 23.94 -5.22
N ASP A 132 11.72 23.97 -4.08
CA ASP A 132 13.06 24.54 -3.98
C ASP A 132 14.10 23.70 -4.74
N ASN A 133 13.96 22.37 -4.71
CA ASN A 133 14.81 21.48 -5.49
C ASN A 133 14.54 21.59 -7.00
N LEU A 134 13.29 21.83 -7.42
CA LEU A 134 12.93 22.01 -8.83
C LEU A 134 13.42 23.34 -9.40
N LYS A 135 13.56 24.39 -8.57
CA LYS A 135 14.14 25.68 -8.99
C LYS A 135 15.63 25.61 -9.28
N ASN A 136 16.37 24.73 -8.58
CA ASN A 136 17.82 24.56 -8.72
C ASN A 136 18.23 23.61 -9.86
N VAL A 137 17.27 23.10 -10.65
CA VAL A 137 17.50 22.23 -11.82
C VAL A 137 17.34 23.02 -13.13
N ARG A 138 17.20 24.35 -13.06
CA ARG A 138 17.19 25.26 -14.22
C ARG A 138 18.51 25.97 -14.38
#